data_AF-A0A924B8F0-F1
#
_entry.id   AF-A0A924B8F0-F1
#
_cell.length_a   1.000
_cell.length_b   1.000
_cell.length_c   1.000
_cell.angle_alpha   90.00
_cell.angle_beta   90.00
_cell.angle_gamma   90.00
#
_symmetry.space_group_name_H-M   'P 1'
#
loop_
_entity.id
_entity.type
_entity.pdbx_description
1 polymer ?
#
loop_
_entity_poly.entity_id
_entity_poly.type
_entity_poly.pdbx_seq_one_letter_code
_entity_poly.pdbx_strand_id
1 'polypeptide(L)'
;MDKITCAIKKQYNQFPYPSIPIGDLQDVFLYSTNYEFVNYLCTGVYKSAKNIKILDAGCGTGYSTLKLAQQNPEAQIFAFDLSENSLKMAKERLEKAEVLSDQIHFFEADLMNLPDLKQTFDYIVCTGVLHHTSSPELGINNLSKYLKDDAIMYLMLYSEYGRFYLNQTRKAIKLLQSDQEDLNEGMEIGKELFGSLNENNPLFINYQRSYNASTKIISEDFADSEAQFIDSYVNAHERTYNIEQLFELLEKNNLHFLRFQDANNWDIKKIFRGNQKLIDKCSYLSQKQKYQLGEIIFAEKNFAFFTAKINFQKPIFSDEELSKKKILVSKFNKLIQIDDEILITNPLGNGMQFTEESIVIYNALFDSGNISDLIINFAKMFGMNYLQTLGFIRELESACILFFI
;
A
#
# COMPACT_ATOMS: atom_id res chain seq x y z
N MET A 1 -15.02 -5.61 23.47
CA MET A 1 -14.59 -4.42 22.71
C MET A 1 -14.55 -3.23 23.66
N ASP A 2 -13.51 -2.42 23.60
CA ASP A 2 -13.43 -1.17 24.37
C ASP A 2 -14.26 -0.04 23.72
N LYS A 3 -14.41 1.11 24.40
CA LYS A 3 -15.24 2.24 23.93
C LYS A 3 -14.79 2.77 22.56
N ILE A 4 -13.48 2.86 22.31
CA ILE A 4 -12.92 3.34 21.05
C ILE A 4 -13.24 2.34 19.93
N THR A 5 -13.01 1.05 20.16
CA THR A 5 -13.36 -0.01 19.20
C THR A 5 -14.85 0.02 18.88
N CYS A 6 -15.73 0.21 19.86
CA CYS A 6 -17.17 0.33 19.61
C CYS A 6 -17.53 1.55 18.74
N ALA A 7 -16.91 2.71 19.00
CA ALA A 7 -17.16 3.92 18.21
C ALA A 7 -16.67 3.77 16.76
N ILE A 8 -15.48 3.19 16.58
CA ILE A 8 -14.92 2.89 15.25
C ILE A 8 -15.78 1.85 14.52
N LYS A 9 -16.23 0.78 15.19
CA LYS A 9 -17.16 -0.21 14.60
C LYS A 9 -18.45 0.47 14.14
N LYS A 10 -19.03 1.36 14.95
CA LYS A 10 -20.25 2.10 14.60
C LYS A 10 -20.02 2.97 13.36
N GLN A 11 -18.93 3.74 13.34
CA GLN A 11 -18.57 4.60 12.20
C GLN A 11 -18.46 3.81 10.90
N TYR A 12 -17.61 2.78 10.84
CA TYR A 12 -17.38 2.06 9.59
C TYR A 12 -18.54 1.14 9.19
N ASN A 13 -19.47 0.82 10.10
CA ASN A 13 -20.74 0.21 9.69
C ASN A 13 -21.68 1.24 9.05
N GLN A 14 -21.71 2.48 9.55
CA GLN A 14 -22.54 3.55 8.99
C GLN A 14 -21.96 4.11 7.68
N PHE A 15 -20.64 4.26 7.64
CA PHE A 15 -19.88 4.82 6.53
C PHE A 15 -18.71 3.87 6.16
N PRO A 16 -18.97 2.77 5.44
CA PRO A 16 -17.92 1.86 5.00
C PRO A 16 -16.84 2.57 4.18
N TYR A 17 -15.57 2.24 4.44
CA TYR A 17 -14.42 2.92 3.86
C TYR A 17 -13.32 1.91 3.43
N PRO A 18 -12.57 2.18 2.34
CA PRO A 18 -12.74 3.27 1.39
C PRO A 18 -14.02 3.13 0.54
N SER A 19 -14.70 4.24 0.26
CA SER A 19 -15.96 4.30 -0.51
C SER A 19 -15.75 4.22 -2.03
N ILE A 20 -14.77 3.44 -2.48
CA ILE A 20 -14.50 3.24 -3.91
C ILE A 20 -15.66 2.45 -4.54
N PRO A 21 -16.25 2.92 -5.65
CA PRO A 21 -17.37 2.24 -6.30
C PRO A 21 -17.06 0.76 -6.62
N ILE A 22 -18.04 -0.12 -6.40
CA ILE A 22 -17.91 -1.53 -6.76
C ILE A 22 -17.90 -1.66 -8.28
N GLY A 23 -16.89 -2.34 -8.83
CA GLY A 23 -16.67 -2.47 -10.26
C GLY A 23 -15.75 -1.40 -10.85
N ASP A 24 -15.40 -0.35 -10.08
CA ASP A 24 -14.25 0.49 -10.43
C ASP A 24 -12.97 -0.28 -10.08
N LEU A 25 -12.44 -0.99 -11.09
CA LEU A 25 -11.31 -1.88 -10.91
C LEU A 25 -9.97 -1.16 -10.82
N GLN A 26 -9.93 0.17 -11.01
CA GLN A 26 -8.75 1.01 -11.22
C GLN A 26 -7.48 0.20 -11.42
N ASP A 27 -7.01 0.09 -12.67
CA ASP A 27 -5.81 -0.69 -13.07
C ASP A 27 -4.50 -0.10 -12.50
N VAL A 28 -4.54 0.45 -11.28
CA VAL A 28 -3.39 0.83 -10.48
C VAL A 28 -2.79 -0.43 -9.87
N PHE A 29 -1.56 -0.72 -10.30
CA PHE A 29 -0.73 -1.71 -9.65
C PHE A 29 -0.29 -1.19 -8.28
N LEU A 30 -0.86 -1.77 -7.22
CA LEU A 30 -0.38 -1.53 -5.86
C LEU A 30 0.73 -2.54 -5.56
N TYR A 31 1.99 -2.14 -5.68
CA TYR A 31 3.09 -3.11 -5.57
C TYR A 31 3.18 -3.73 -4.18
N SER A 32 2.72 -3.02 -3.14
CA SER A 32 2.66 -3.52 -1.78
C SER A 32 1.66 -4.65 -1.59
N THR A 33 0.85 -4.98 -2.60
CA THR A 33 0.01 -6.19 -2.61
C THR A 33 0.60 -7.33 -3.43
N ASN A 34 1.80 -7.19 -4.01
CA ASN A 34 2.48 -8.27 -4.71
C ASN A 34 3.54 -8.88 -3.79
N TYR A 35 3.29 -10.10 -3.29
CA TYR A 35 4.18 -10.74 -2.33
C TYR A 35 5.59 -10.97 -2.90
N GLU A 36 5.70 -11.49 -4.12
CA GLU A 36 6.98 -11.87 -4.71
C GLU A 36 7.89 -10.63 -4.85
N PHE A 37 7.30 -9.52 -5.32
CA PHE A 37 7.98 -8.24 -5.41
C PHE A 37 8.39 -7.71 -4.05
N VAL A 38 7.46 -7.65 -3.09
CA VAL A 38 7.74 -7.14 -1.74
C VAL A 38 8.80 -7.97 -1.05
N ASN A 39 8.72 -9.30 -1.16
CA ASN A 39 9.70 -10.20 -0.57
C ASN A 39 11.08 -9.97 -1.16
N TYR A 40 11.17 -9.90 -2.49
CA TYR A 40 12.43 -9.63 -3.16
C TYR A 40 12.98 -8.23 -2.81
N LEU A 41 12.13 -7.22 -2.80
CA LEU A 41 12.46 -5.84 -2.47
C LEU A 41 13.02 -5.68 -1.05
N CYS A 42 12.45 -6.41 -0.08
CA CYS A 42 12.79 -6.26 1.33
C CYS A 42 13.89 -7.23 1.80
N THR A 43 14.04 -8.40 1.14
CA THR A 43 14.98 -9.45 1.60
C THR A 43 16.12 -9.72 0.61
N GLY A 44 15.98 -9.28 -0.63
CA GLY A 44 16.88 -9.65 -1.71
C GLY A 44 16.75 -11.10 -2.18
N VAL A 45 15.77 -11.85 -1.66
CA VAL A 45 15.55 -13.25 -2.05
C VAL A 45 14.22 -13.35 -2.78
N TYR A 46 14.20 -14.03 -3.91
CA TYR A 46 12.94 -14.37 -4.55
C TYR A 46 12.27 -15.52 -3.78
N LYS A 47 11.00 -15.32 -3.42
CA LYS A 47 10.12 -16.38 -2.88
C LYS A 47 8.84 -16.39 -3.70
N SER A 48 8.46 -17.56 -4.17
CA SER A 48 7.21 -17.73 -4.92
C SER A 48 6.00 -17.51 -4.02
N ALA A 49 4.96 -16.88 -4.56
CA ALA A 49 3.67 -16.69 -3.88
C ALA A 49 2.78 -17.94 -3.90
N LYS A 50 3.30 -19.10 -4.30
CA LYS A 50 2.52 -20.34 -4.37
C LYS A 50 2.21 -20.89 -2.99
N ASN A 51 0.92 -21.10 -2.70
CA ASN A 51 0.41 -21.66 -1.45
C ASN A 51 0.86 -20.90 -0.19
N ILE A 52 1.19 -19.61 -0.32
CA ILE A 52 1.49 -18.76 0.83
C ILE A 52 0.19 -18.34 1.52
N LYS A 53 0.30 -17.90 2.78
CA LYS A 53 -0.82 -17.32 3.52
C LYS A 53 -0.61 -15.83 3.72
N ILE A 54 -1.58 -15.04 3.28
CA ILE A 54 -1.59 -13.59 3.43
C ILE A 54 -2.72 -13.19 4.39
N LEU A 55 -2.44 -12.30 5.33
CA LEU A 55 -3.44 -11.64 6.16
C LEU A 55 -3.65 -10.20 5.71
N ASP A 56 -4.87 -9.84 5.34
CA ASP A 56 -5.33 -8.47 5.16
C ASP A 56 -6.09 -8.04 6.43
N ALA A 57 -5.36 -7.39 7.34
CA ALA A 57 -5.84 -7.02 8.66
C ALA A 57 -6.49 -5.63 8.63
N GLY A 58 -7.81 -5.58 8.79
CA GLY A 58 -8.64 -4.38 8.58
C GLY A 58 -8.84 -4.10 7.10
N CYS A 59 -9.40 -5.07 6.38
CA CYS A 59 -9.53 -5.04 4.92
C CYS A 59 -10.49 -3.96 4.40
N GLY A 60 -11.27 -3.32 5.28
CA GLY A 60 -12.28 -2.33 4.92
C GLY A 60 -13.26 -2.89 3.89
N THR A 61 -13.57 -2.08 2.88
CA THR A 61 -14.42 -2.47 1.76
C THR A 61 -13.72 -3.41 0.76
N GLY A 62 -12.51 -3.90 1.04
CA GLY A 62 -11.84 -4.96 0.27
C GLY A 62 -11.00 -4.51 -0.92
N TYR A 63 -10.55 -3.24 -0.96
CA TYR A 63 -9.74 -2.75 -2.09
C TYR A 63 -8.36 -3.38 -2.10
N SER A 64 -7.68 -3.42 -0.94
CA SER A 64 -6.42 -4.15 -0.75
C SER A 64 -6.60 -5.63 -1.01
N THR A 65 -7.68 -6.24 -0.51
CA THR A 65 -7.97 -7.67 -0.69
C THR A 65 -8.15 -8.03 -2.16
N LEU A 66 -8.84 -7.19 -2.93
CA LEU A 66 -8.99 -7.34 -4.38
C LEU A 66 -7.62 -7.38 -5.06
N LYS A 67 -6.74 -6.42 -4.74
CA LYS A 67 -5.39 -6.36 -5.32
C LYS A 67 -4.51 -7.52 -4.88
N LEU A 68 -4.59 -7.94 -3.62
CA LEU A 68 -3.93 -9.14 -3.11
C LEU A 68 -4.38 -10.40 -3.88
N ALA A 69 -5.68 -10.56 -4.12
CA ALA A 69 -6.22 -11.71 -4.86
C ALA A 69 -5.76 -11.72 -6.33
N GLN A 70 -5.80 -10.56 -6.99
CA GLN A 70 -5.35 -10.41 -8.38
C GLN A 70 -3.84 -10.64 -8.52
N GLN A 71 -3.05 -10.17 -7.55
CA GLN A 71 -1.59 -10.22 -7.62
C GLN A 71 -0.97 -11.48 -7.00
N ASN A 72 -1.77 -12.33 -6.34
CA ASN A 72 -1.29 -13.57 -5.74
C ASN A 72 -2.34 -14.70 -5.91
N PRO A 73 -2.60 -15.15 -7.15
CA PRO A 73 -3.73 -16.05 -7.47
C PRO A 73 -3.62 -17.46 -6.85
N GLU A 74 -2.42 -17.87 -6.42
CA GLU A 74 -2.17 -19.14 -5.72
C GLU A 74 -2.00 -18.98 -4.19
N ALA A 75 -2.28 -17.78 -3.65
CA ALA A 75 -2.19 -17.51 -2.22
C ALA A 75 -3.54 -17.72 -1.52
N GLN A 76 -3.49 -18.19 -0.27
CA GLN A 76 -4.63 -18.17 0.63
C GLN A 76 -4.69 -16.81 1.32
N ILE A 77 -5.79 -16.08 1.13
CA ILE A 77 -5.98 -14.74 1.67
C ILE A 77 -6.99 -14.80 2.81
N PHE A 78 -6.58 -14.35 3.97
CA PHE A 78 -7.42 -14.18 5.14
C PHE A 78 -7.64 -12.69 5.33
N ALA A 79 -8.87 -12.23 5.23
CA ALA A 79 -9.22 -10.83 5.33
C ALA A 79 -10.20 -10.63 6.49
N PHE A 80 -9.89 -9.72 7.39
CA PHE A 80 -10.83 -9.36 8.45
C PHE A 80 -11.03 -7.87 8.57
N ASP A 81 -12.22 -7.51 9.04
CA ASP A 81 -12.54 -6.15 9.44
C ASP A 81 -13.47 -6.19 10.67
N LEU A 82 -13.56 -5.06 11.35
CA LEU A 82 -14.46 -4.89 12.48
C LEU A 82 -15.90 -4.58 12.03
N SER A 83 -16.07 -4.03 10.82
CA SER A 83 -17.33 -3.64 10.23
C SER A 83 -17.92 -4.75 9.35
N GLU A 84 -19.10 -5.24 9.72
CA GLU A 84 -19.87 -6.23 8.97
C GLU A 84 -20.29 -5.69 7.59
N ASN A 85 -20.65 -4.40 7.52
CA ASN A 85 -21.01 -3.75 6.26
C ASN A 85 -19.80 -3.57 5.34
N SER A 86 -18.62 -3.25 5.89
CA SER A 86 -17.36 -3.22 5.12
C SER A 86 -17.04 -4.60 4.54
N LEU A 87 -17.15 -5.66 5.34
CA LEU A 87 -16.94 -7.04 4.90
C LEU A 87 -17.93 -7.48 3.82
N LYS A 88 -19.19 -7.06 3.92
CA LYS A 88 -20.20 -7.32 2.88
C LYS A 88 -19.78 -6.67 1.55
N MET A 89 -19.39 -5.39 1.58
CA MET A 89 -18.90 -4.70 0.39
C MET A 89 -17.62 -5.31 -0.18
N ALA A 90 -16.70 -5.78 0.69
CA ALA A 90 -15.50 -6.49 0.27
C ALA A 90 -15.81 -7.76 -0.53
N LYS A 91 -16.75 -8.58 -0.05
CA LYS A 91 -17.20 -9.77 -0.77
C LYS A 91 -17.82 -9.40 -2.11
N GLU A 92 -18.77 -8.46 -2.13
CA GLU A 92 -19.41 -7.99 -3.36
C GLU A 92 -18.40 -7.45 -4.38
N ARG A 93 -17.36 -6.75 -3.92
CA ARG A 93 -16.27 -6.25 -4.78
C ARG A 93 -15.48 -7.37 -5.43
N LEU A 94 -15.10 -8.40 -4.67
CA LEU A 94 -14.35 -9.54 -5.20
C LEU A 94 -15.22 -10.43 -6.12
N GLU A 95 -16.51 -10.58 -5.82
CA GLU A 95 -17.49 -11.25 -6.69
C GLU A 95 -17.62 -10.51 -8.02
N LYS A 96 -17.81 -9.18 -7.98
CA LYS A 96 -17.93 -8.34 -9.18
C LYS A 96 -16.68 -8.38 -10.05
N ALA A 97 -15.52 -8.52 -9.43
CA ALA A 97 -14.22 -8.63 -10.10
C ALA A 97 -13.89 -10.05 -10.58
N GLU A 98 -14.75 -11.04 -10.32
CA GLU A 98 -14.56 -12.44 -10.68
C GLU A 98 -13.27 -13.07 -10.10
N VAL A 99 -12.83 -12.60 -8.92
CA VAL A 99 -11.65 -13.15 -8.21
C VAL A 99 -11.99 -13.83 -6.89
N LEU A 100 -13.25 -13.76 -6.44
CA LEU A 100 -13.67 -14.48 -5.23
C LEU A 100 -13.51 -15.99 -5.46
N SER A 101 -12.88 -16.68 -4.51
CA SER A 101 -12.66 -18.12 -4.56
C SER A 101 -12.58 -18.73 -3.16
N ASP A 102 -12.55 -20.06 -3.08
CA ASP A 102 -12.38 -20.81 -1.82
C ASP A 102 -11.04 -20.54 -1.11
N GLN A 103 -10.10 -19.84 -1.77
CA GLN A 103 -8.82 -19.42 -1.18
C GLN A 103 -8.93 -18.11 -0.39
N ILE A 104 -10.09 -17.44 -0.42
CA ILE A 104 -10.28 -16.13 0.21
C ILE A 104 -11.29 -16.26 1.35
N HIS A 105 -10.82 -15.97 2.57
CA HIS A 105 -11.56 -16.16 3.80
C HIS A 105 -11.82 -14.81 4.48
N PHE A 106 -13.09 -14.41 4.52
CA PHE A 106 -13.53 -13.22 5.24
C PHE A 106 -14.07 -13.56 6.62
N PHE A 107 -13.66 -12.83 7.64
CA PHE A 107 -14.21 -12.96 8.99
C PHE A 107 -14.26 -11.61 9.71
N GLU A 108 -15.22 -11.46 10.62
CA GLU A 108 -15.29 -10.29 11.49
C GLU A 108 -14.34 -10.49 12.68
N ALA A 109 -13.51 -9.50 12.97
CA ALA A 109 -12.62 -9.54 14.12
C ALA A 109 -12.24 -8.15 14.65
N ASP A 110 -12.02 -8.10 15.97
CA ASP A 110 -11.42 -6.96 16.66
C ASP A 110 -9.89 -7.17 16.74
N LEU A 111 -9.11 -6.27 16.12
CA LEU A 111 -7.65 -6.32 16.16
C LEU A 111 -7.10 -6.29 17.59
N MET A 112 -7.82 -5.64 18.51
CA MET A 112 -7.44 -5.56 19.93
C MET A 112 -7.63 -6.89 20.67
N ASN A 113 -8.46 -7.79 20.11
CA ASN A 113 -8.79 -9.09 20.68
C ASN A 113 -9.03 -10.11 19.57
N LEU A 114 -7.97 -10.41 18.79
CA LEU A 114 -8.07 -11.37 17.70
C LEU A 114 -8.38 -12.78 18.22
N PRO A 115 -9.28 -13.53 17.55
CA PRO A 115 -9.46 -14.95 17.84
C PRO A 115 -8.16 -15.71 17.55
N ASP A 116 -7.97 -16.88 18.17
CA ASP A 116 -6.89 -17.79 17.80
C ASP A 116 -7.10 -18.28 16.37
N LEU A 117 -6.33 -17.72 15.44
CA LEU A 117 -6.40 -18.03 14.02
C LEU A 117 -5.85 -19.43 13.69
N LYS A 118 -5.14 -20.08 14.65
CA LYS A 118 -4.46 -21.37 14.48
C LYS A 118 -3.55 -21.45 13.25
N GLN A 119 -3.04 -20.30 12.81
CA GLN A 119 -2.28 -20.14 11.57
C GLN A 119 -1.25 -19.03 11.72
N THR A 120 -0.22 -19.07 10.88
CA THR A 120 0.76 -18.00 10.71
C THR A 120 0.85 -17.60 9.25
N PHE A 121 1.24 -16.35 9.00
CA PHE A 121 1.19 -15.71 7.69
C PHE A 121 2.60 -15.41 7.17
N ASP A 122 2.77 -15.64 5.86
CA ASP A 122 3.96 -15.29 5.08
C ASP A 122 4.01 -13.80 4.76
N TYR A 123 2.86 -13.14 4.79
CA TYR A 123 2.72 -11.72 4.56
C TYR A 123 1.52 -11.15 5.32
N ILE A 124 1.68 -9.99 5.95
CA ILE A 124 0.58 -9.28 6.62
C ILE A 124 0.50 -7.87 6.03
N VAL A 125 -0.67 -7.47 5.56
CA VAL A 125 -1.01 -6.10 5.17
C VAL A 125 -1.94 -5.52 6.22
N CYS A 126 -1.60 -4.34 6.75
CA CYS A 126 -2.43 -3.62 7.72
C CYS A 126 -2.30 -2.11 7.47
N THR A 127 -3.17 -1.58 6.61
CA THR A 127 -3.12 -0.18 6.16
C THR A 127 -4.37 0.57 6.56
N GLY A 128 -4.21 1.71 7.25
CA GLY A 128 -5.39 2.51 7.64
C GLY A 128 -6.10 1.98 8.89
N VAL A 129 -5.39 1.28 9.78
CA VAL A 129 -6.05 0.53 10.89
C VAL A 129 -5.47 0.90 12.26
N LEU A 130 -4.17 0.69 12.47
CA LEU A 130 -3.55 0.80 13.80
C LEU A 130 -3.80 2.16 14.47
N HIS A 131 -3.78 3.25 13.70
CA HIS A 131 -4.00 4.60 14.22
C HIS A 131 -5.44 4.89 14.67
N HIS A 132 -6.40 4.01 14.35
CA HIS A 132 -7.78 4.09 14.84
C HIS A 132 -8.01 3.26 16.10
N THR A 133 -7.03 2.46 16.53
CA THR A 133 -7.16 1.58 17.70
C THR A 133 -6.90 2.30 19.03
N SER A 134 -7.47 1.78 20.12
CA SER A 134 -7.25 2.28 21.48
C SER A 134 -5.81 2.09 21.98
N SER A 135 -5.14 1.03 21.52
CA SER A 135 -3.72 0.79 21.77
C SER A 135 -3.05 0.20 20.53
N PRO A 136 -2.44 1.06 19.70
CA PRO A 136 -1.71 0.62 18.52
C PRO A 136 -0.58 -0.34 18.85
N GLU A 137 0.05 -0.19 20.02
CA GLU A 137 1.07 -1.10 20.55
C GLU A 137 0.52 -2.52 20.75
N LEU A 138 -0.68 -2.67 21.34
CA LEU A 138 -1.31 -3.98 21.47
C LEU A 138 -1.79 -4.52 20.12
N GLY A 139 -2.32 -3.66 19.24
CA GLY A 139 -2.73 -4.05 17.88
C GLY A 139 -1.60 -4.65 17.05
N ILE A 140 -0.46 -3.96 16.97
CA ILE A 140 0.72 -4.46 16.23
C ILE A 140 1.32 -5.70 16.91
N ASN A 141 1.29 -5.78 18.24
CA ASN A 141 1.71 -6.99 18.98
C ASN A 141 0.83 -8.20 18.65
N ASN A 142 -0.47 -8.01 18.52
CA ASN A 142 -1.39 -9.09 18.14
C ASN A 142 -1.11 -9.59 16.72
N LEU A 143 -0.83 -8.69 15.77
CA LEU A 143 -0.43 -9.09 14.41
C LEU A 143 0.92 -9.81 14.39
N SER A 144 1.91 -9.33 15.15
CA SER A 144 3.24 -9.92 15.14
C SER A 144 3.27 -11.37 15.65
N LYS A 145 2.34 -11.77 16.52
CA LYS A 145 2.17 -13.19 16.94
C LYS A 145 1.83 -14.11 15.78
N TYR A 146 1.12 -13.61 14.76
CA TYR A 146 0.71 -14.38 13.59
C TYR A 146 1.67 -14.23 12.41
N LEU A 147 2.63 -13.29 12.45
CA LEU A 147 3.67 -13.15 11.44
C LEU A 147 4.71 -14.28 11.58
N LYS A 148 5.06 -14.99 10.50
CA LYS A 148 6.21 -15.91 10.53
C LYS A 148 7.52 -15.14 10.78
N ASP A 149 8.55 -15.81 11.28
CA ASP A 149 9.79 -15.14 11.68
C ASP A 149 10.55 -14.53 10.50
N ASP A 150 10.43 -15.12 9.31
CA ASP A 150 11.05 -14.67 8.05
C ASP A 150 10.06 -13.98 7.09
N ALA A 151 8.92 -13.53 7.61
CA ALA A 151 7.86 -12.86 6.86
C ALA A 151 7.91 -11.33 7.01
N ILE A 152 7.24 -10.66 6.09
CA ILE A 152 7.15 -9.20 6.04
C ILE A 152 5.74 -8.76 6.44
N MET A 153 5.66 -7.63 7.13
CA MET A 153 4.43 -6.91 7.40
C MET A 153 4.51 -5.53 6.74
N TYR A 154 3.48 -5.19 5.98
CA TYR A 154 3.29 -3.88 5.39
C TYR A 154 2.28 -3.07 6.20
N LEU A 155 2.69 -1.89 6.65
CA LEU A 155 1.94 -1.01 7.54
C LEU A 155 1.74 0.38 6.93
N MET A 156 0.60 0.99 7.24
CA MET A 156 0.38 2.42 7.00
C MET A 156 -0.11 3.13 8.27
N LEU A 157 0.61 4.19 8.67
CA LEU A 157 0.27 5.06 9.80
C LEU A 157 0.12 6.52 9.36
N TYR A 158 -0.69 7.28 10.07
CA TYR A 158 -0.84 8.72 9.81
C TYR A 158 0.29 9.54 10.40
N SER A 159 0.81 10.47 9.58
CA SER A 159 1.90 11.39 9.96
C SER A 159 1.37 12.61 10.69
N GLU A 160 2.05 12.99 11.77
CA GLU A 160 1.73 14.17 12.59
C GLU A 160 1.89 15.46 11.78
N TYR A 161 3.04 15.61 11.09
CA TYR A 161 3.32 16.84 10.34
C TYR A 161 2.50 16.91 9.05
N GLY A 162 2.36 15.80 8.32
CA GLY A 162 1.60 15.79 7.07
C GLY A 162 0.10 15.99 7.25
N ARG A 163 -0.43 15.63 8.41
CA ARG A 163 -1.84 15.85 8.76
C ARG A 163 -2.05 17.06 9.67
N PHE A 164 -1.07 17.95 9.83
CA PHE A 164 -1.20 19.11 10.71
C PHE A 164 -2.49 19.92 10.46
N TYR A 165 -2.71 20.41 9.23
CA TYR A 165 -3.91 21.21 8.92
C TYR A 165 -5.20 20.41 9.05
N LEU A 166 -5.20 19.14 8.65
CA LEU A 166 -6.35 18.24 8.82
C LEU A 166 -6.69 18.07 10.30
N ASN A 167 -5.69 17.91 11.17
CA ASN A 167 -5.86 17.84 12.62
C ASN A 167 -6.35 19.16 13.22
N GLN A 168 -5.93 20.30 12.68
CA GLN A 168 -6.46 21.59 13.09
C GLN A 168 -7.94 21.75 12.69
N THR A 169 -8.33 21.30 11.50
CA THR A 169 -9.75 21.23 11.10
C THR A 169 -10.55 20.32 12.05
N ARG A 170 -10.07 19.10 12.33
CA ARG A 170 -10.72 18.16 13.26
C ARG A 170 -10.98 18.80 14.63
N LYS A 171 -9.98 19.52 15.18
CA LYS A 171 -10.12 20.26 16.45
C LYS A 171 -11.16 21.37 16.36
N ALA A 172 -11.19 22.12 15.25
CA ALA A 172 -12.17 23.18 15.05
C ALA A 172 -13.60 22.63 14.99
N ILE A 173 -13.83 21.54 14.23
CA ILE A 173 -15.13 20.86 14.16
C ILE A 173 -15.58 20.41 15.56
N LYS A 174 -14.72 19.71 16.31
CA LYS A 174 -15.04 19.25 17.67
C LYS A 174 -15.37 20.36 18.67
N LEU A 175 -14.82 21.56 18.49
CA LEU A 175 -15.13 22.72 19.34
C LEU A 175 -16.48 23.35 19.01
N LEU A 176 -16.94 23.18 17.76
CA LEU A 176 -18.21 23.72 17.27
C LEU A 176 -19.38 22.74 17.49
N GLN A 177 -19.10 21.45 17.56
CA GLN A 177 -20.10 20.40 17.82
C GLN A 177 -20.73 20.55 19.20
N SER A 178 -22.05 20.35 19.26
CA SER A 178 -22.77 20.19 20.52
C SER A 178 -22.58 18.79 21.11
N ASP A 179 -22.50 17.76 20.28
CA ASP A 179 -22.07 16.40 20.65
C ASP A 179 -20.86 15.96 19.82
N GLN A 180 -19.70 15.82 20.46
CA GLN A 180 -18.46 15.41 19.80
C GLN A 180 -18.47 13.96 19.28
N GLU A 181 -19.47 13.15 19.67
CA GLU A 181 -19.67 11.79 19.16
C GLU A 181 -20.69 11.73 18.00
N ASP A 182 -21.37 12.83 17.65
CA ASP A 182 -22.29 12.89 16.51
C ASP A 182 -21.53 13.15 15.19
N LEU A 183 -21.37 12.08 14.41
CA LEU A 183 -20.69 12.11 13.12
C LEU A 183 -21.40 12.98 12.07
N ASN A 184 -22.73 13.01 12.09
CA ASN A 184 -23.50 13.77 11.10
C ASN A 184 -23.40 15.27 11.40
N GLU A 185 -23.55 15.66 12.66
CA GLU A 185 -23.35 17.06 13.09
C GLU A 185 -21.93 17.53 12.74
N GLY A 186 -20.91 16.71 13.03
CA GLY A 186 -19.52 17.04 12.71
C GLY A 186 -19.27 17.20 11.21
N MET A 187 -19.94 16.40 10.37
CA MET A 187 -19.86 16.54 8.91
C MET A 187 -20.54 17.83 8.43
N GLU A 188 -21.74 18.14 8.92
CA GLU A 188 -22.47 19.37 8.58
C GLU A 188 -21.65 20.61 8.96
N ILE A 189 -21.17 20.67 10.21
CA ILE A 189 -20.28 21.73 10.69
C ILE A 189 -19.01 21.83 9.85
N GLY A 190 -18.39 20.70 9.51
CA GLY A 190 -17.17 20.69 8.69
C GLY A 190 -17.40 21.25 7.30
N LYS A 191 -18.51 20.90 6.64
CA LYS A 191 -18.89 21.42 5.33
C LYS A 191 -19.20 22.92 5.39
N GLU A 192 -19.95 23.38 6.40
CA GLU A 192 -20.23 24.80 6.63
C GLU A 192 -18.96 25.61 6.91
N LEU A 193 -18.05 25.06 7.72
CA LEU A 193 -16.76 25.66 8.02
C LEU A 193 -15.98 25.91 6.72
N PHE A 194 -15.79 24.89 5.89
CA PHE A 194 -15.08 25.07 4.62
C PHE A 194 -15.81 26.01 3.65
N GLY A 195 -17.15 25.99 3.61
CA GLY A 195 -17.95 26.92 2.81
C GLY A 195 -17.85 28.39 3.27
N SER A 196 -17.47 28.62 4.52
CA SER A 196 -17.37 29.96 5.12
C SER A 196 -15.95 30.54 5.14
N LEU A 197 -14.93 29.70 4.96
CA LEU A 197 -13.54 30.13 4.96
C LEU A 197 -13.14 30.82 3.66
N ASN A 198 -12.30 31.86 3.75
CA ASN A 198 -11.70 32.50 2.59
C ASN A 198 -10.79 31.51 1.83
N GLU A 199 -10.71 31.65 0.51
CA GLU A 199 -9.84 30.85 -0.37
C GLU A 199 -8.34 30.82 0.02
N ASN A 200 -7.87 31.87 0.70
CA ASN A 200 -6.49 31.97 1.18
C ASN A 200 -6.30 31.37 2.59
N ASN A 201 -7.36 30.87 3.23
CA ASN A 201 -7.26 30.25 4.55
C ASN A 201 -6.47 28.91 4.45
N PRO A 202 -5.47 28.67 5.31
CA PRO A 202 -4.67 27.45 5.24
C PRO A 202 -5.46 26.13 5.35
N LEU A 203 -6.54 26.11 6.14
CA LEU A 203 -7.40 24.92 6.27
C LEU A 203 -8.16 24.65 4.98
N PHE A 204 -8.71 25.70 4.36
CA PHE A 204 -9.43 25.60 3.09
C PHE A 204 -8.50 25.18 1.95
N ILE A 205 -7.30 25.77 1.85
CA ILE A 205 -6.28 25.36 0.88
C ILE A 205 -5.92 23.87 1.06
N ASN A 206 -5.75 23.40 2.30
CA ASN A 206 -5.41 22.01 2.55
C ASN A 206 -6.56 21.05 2.23
N TYR A 207 -7.80 21.45 2.52
CA TYR A 207 -9.01 20.73 2.13
C TYR A 207 -9.10 20.58 0.62
N GLN A 208 -9.00 21.68 -0.13
CA GLN A 208 -9.02 21.65 -1.60
C GLN A 208 -7.90 20.80 -2.20
N ARG A 209 -6.68 20.88 -1.65
CA ARG A 209 -5.56 20.02 -2.07
C ARG A 209 -5.88 18.54 -1.85
N SER A 210 -6.48 18.20 -0.72
CA SER A 210 -6.84 16.81 -0.39
C SER A 210 -7.99 16.30 -1.25
N TYR A 211 -8.99 17.15 -1.50
CA TYR A 211 -10.09 16.89 -2.42
C TYR A 211 -9.57 16.62 -3.83
N ASN A 212 -8.81 17.56 -4.41
CA ASN A 212 -8.25 17.44 -5.76
C ASN A 212 -7.34 16.22 -5.92
N ALA A 213 -6.55 15.88 -4.90
CA ALA A 213 -5.73 14.68 -4.91
C ALA A 213 -6.60 13.41 -4.95
N SER A 214 -7.67 13.36 -4.15
CA SER A 214 -8.59 12.22 -4.12
C SER A 214 -9.35 12.07 -5.43
N THR A 215 -9.82 13.19 -6.01
CA THR A 215 -10.47 13.22 -7.34
C THR A 215 -9.54 12.69 -8.43
N LYS A 216 -8.26 13.10 -8.40
CA LYS A 216 -7.27 12.73 -9.41
C LYS A 216 -6.80 11.27 -9.27
N ILE A 217 -6.63 10.79 -8.04
CA ILE A 217 -6.08 9.46 -7.77
C ILE A 217 -7.17 8.40 -7.84
N ILE A 218 -8.36 8.71 -7.35
CA ILE A 218 -9.47 7.75 -7.21
C ILE A 218 -10.62 8.21 -8.12
N SER A 219 -11.51 9.08 -7.64
CA SER A 219 -12.63 9.61 -8.42
C SER A 219 -13.26 10.81 -7.72
N GLU A 220 -14.04 11.58 -8.46
CA GLU A 220 -14.87 12.66 -7.91
C GLU A 220 -15.90 12.09 -6.91
N ASP A 221 -16.60 11.02 -7.28
CA ASP A 221 -17.57 10.34 -6.40
C ASP A 221 -16.96 9.92 -5.06
N PHE A 222 -15.71 9.44 -5.07
CA PHE A 222 -14.99 9.11 -3.84
C PHE A 222 -14.68 10.36 -3.02
N ALA A 223 -14.15 11.41 -3.68
CA ALA A 223 -13.75 12.66 -3.03
C ALA A 223 -14.95 13.40 -2.39
N ASP A 224 -16.12 13.33 -3.01
CA ASP A 224 -17.38 13.92 -2.54
C ASP A 224 -18.13 13.05 -1.52
N SER A 225 -17.71 11.79 -1.33
CA SER A 225 -18.45 10.86 -0.48
C SER A 225 -18.44 11.27 1.00
N GLU A 226 -19.56 11.02 1.68
CA GLU A 226 -19.68 11.24 3.12
C GLU A 226 -18.65 10.41 3.90
N ALA A 227 -18.41 9.17 3.47
CA ALA A 227 -17.42 8.29 4.09
C ALA A 227 -16.00 8.89 4.04
N GLN A 228 -15.60 9.50 2.92
CA GLN A 228 -14.31 10.19 2.81
C GLN A 228 -14.21 11.38 3.77
N PHE A 229 -15.28 12.18 3.86
CA PHE A 229 -15.30 13.34 4.76
C PHE A 229 -15.24 12.90 6.23
N ILE A 230 -16.06 11.91 6.61
CA ILE A 230 -16.09 11.34 7.96
C ILE A 230 -14.73 10.75 8.32
N ASP A 231 -14.16 9.89 7.47
CA ASP A 231 -12.87 9.26 7.73
C ASP A 231 -11.73 10.27 7.90
N SER A 232 -11.76 11.37 7.14
CA SER A 232 -10.73 12.41 7.23
C SER A 232 -10.93 13.36 8.41
N TYR A 233 -12.12 13.95 8.56
CA TYR A 233 -12.32 15.14 9.39
C TYR A 233 -13.16 14.89 10.65
N VAL A 234 -13.87 13.77 10.72
CA VAL A 234 -14.81 13.48 11.83
C VAL A 234 -14.58 12.08 12.43
N ASN A 235 -13.52 11.38 12.02
CA ASN A 235 -13.22 10.02 12.49
C ASN A 235 -13.24 9.92 14.03
N ALA A 236 -13.92 8.91 14.56
CA ALA A 236 -14.19 8.72 15.98
C ALA A 236 -12.90 8.63 16.82
N HIS A 237 -11.83 8.06 16.26
CA HIS A 237 -10.55 7.99 16.95
C HIS A 237 -9.39 7.95 15.96
N GLU A 238 -8.41 8.81 16.16
CA GLU A 238 -7.20 8.83 15.33
C GLU A 238 -6.00 9.26 16.16
N ARG A 239 -4.89 8.52 16.00
CA ARG A 239 -3.56 8.88 16.49
C ARG A 239 -2.61 9.09 15.31
N THR A 240 -1.88 10.19 15.34
CA THR A 240 -0.77 10.44 14.41
C THR A 240 0.57 10.08 15.02
N TYR A 241 1.56 9.88 14.17
CA TYR A 241 2.94 9.53 14.53
C TYR A 241 3.90 10.51 13.90
N ASN A 242 5.01 10.76 14.57
CA ASN A 242 6.23 11.22 13.91
C ASN A 242 7.23 10.07 13.74
N ILE A 243 8.34 10.31 13.03
CA ILE A 243 9.36 9.26 12.79
C ILE A 243 9.92 8.69 14.10
N GLU A 244 10.07 9.50 15.15
CA GLU A 244 10.59 9.00 16.42
C GLU A 244 9.62 7.99 17.06
N GLN A 245 8.34 8.36 17.13
CA GLN A 245 7.29 7.51 17.68
C GLN A 245 7.04 6.26 16.83
N LEU A 246 7.18 6.34 15.50
CA LEU A 246 7.09 5.19 14.61
C LEU A 246 8.17 4.16 14.94
N PHE A 247 9.43 4.59 15.03
CA PHE A 247 10.54 3.67 15.34
C PHE A 247 10.39 3.09 16.75
N GLU A 248 9.98 3.89 17.74
CA GLU A 248 9.68 3.38 19.08
C GLU A 248 8.57 2.32 19.08
N LEU A 249 7.52 2.50 18.28
CA LEU A 249 6.42 1.53 18.16
C LEU A 249 6.95 0.18 17.67
N LEU A 250 7.86 0.18 16.69
CA LEU A 250 8.45 -1.04 16.15
C LEU A 250 9.41 -1.70 17.16
N GLU A 251 10.30 -0.91 17.77
CA GLU A 251 11.27 -1.38 18.76
C GLU A 251 10.58 -2.04 19.97
N LYS A 252 9.53 -1.39 20.52
CA LYS A 252 8.73 -1.94 21.64
C LYS A 252 8.05 -3.28 21.30
N ASN A 253 7.89 -3.58 20.01
CA ASN A 253 7.22 -4.78 19.52
C ASN A 253 8.17 -5.81 18.90
N ASN A 254 9.49 -5.64 19.08
CA ASN A 254 10.52 -6.51 18.50
C ASN A 254 10.38 -6.63 16.98
N LEU A 255 10.05 -5.52 16.32
CA LEU A 255 9.95 -5.41 14.88
C LEU A 255 11.07 -4.51 14.37
N HIS A 256 11.66 -4.90 13.25
CA HIS A 256 12.69 -4.15 12.55
C HIS A 256 12.08 -3.42 11.37
N PHE A 257 12.32 -2.11 11.30
CA PHE A 257 12.02 -1.32 10.12
C PHE A 257 12.88 -1.82 8.95
N LEU A 258 12.26 -2.08 7.79
CA LEU A 258 12.99 -2.49 6.58
C LEU A 258 13.18 -1.29 5.66
N ARG A 259 12.08 -0.65 5.24
CA ARG A 259 12.07 0.48 4.32
C ARG A 259 10.69 1.14 4.24
N PHE A 260 10.65 2.39 3.79
CA PHE A 260 9.41 3.02 3.35
C PHE A 260 8.97 2.46 1.99
N GLN A 261 7.66 2.51 1.73
CA GLN A 261 7.09 2.24 0.40
C GLN A 261 7.66 3.26 -0.59
N ASP A 262 7.48 4.54 -0.34
CA ASP A 262 7.91 5.60 -1.27
C ASP A 262 9.34 6.04 -0.96
N ALA A 263 10.27 5.08 -0.98
CA ALA A 263 11.69 5.26 -0.65
C ALA A 263 12.34 6.50 -1.30
N ASN A 264 11.89 6.83 -2.51
CA ASN A 264 12.29 8.00 -3.27
C ASN A 264 12.05 9.34 -2.52
N ASN A 265 10.93 9.47 -1.81
CA ASN A 265 10.59 10.69 -1.06
C ASN A 265 11.52 10.92 0.14
N TRP A 266 12.29 9.90 0.52
CA TRP A 266 13.22 9.94 1.64
C TRP A 266 14.69 10.09 1.22
N ASP A 267 14.98 10.17 -0.08
CA ASP A 267 16.34 10.35 -0.60
C ASP A 267 16.83 11.80 -0.41
N ILE A 268 17.74 12.00 0.54
CA ILE A 268 18.40 13.27 0.87
C ILE A 268 18.92 14.03 -0.36
N LYS A 269 19.43 13.34 -1.39
CA LYS A 269 19.93 13.99 -2.61
C LYS A 269 18.79 14.67 -3.37
N LYS A 270 17.62 14.02 -3.44
CA LYS A 270 16.41 14.56 -4.06
C LYS A 270 15.80 15.66 -3.21
N ILE A 271 15.75 15.47 -1.89
CA ILE A 271 15.32 16.49 -0.91
C ILE A 271 16.04 17.82 -1.17
N PHE A 272 17.36 17.78 -1.30
CA PHE A 272 18.19 18.97 -1.47
C PHE A 272 18.52 19.31 -2.93
N ARG A 273 17.89 18.63 -3.91
CA ARG A 273 18.11 18.84 -5.35
C ARG A 273 19.60 18.89 -5.74
N GLY A 274 20.40 17.99 -5.16
CA GLY A 274 21.84 17.91 -5.42
C GLY A 274 22.71 18.97 -4.73
N ASN A 275 22.20 19.74 -3.76
CA ASN A 275 23.01 20.70 -3.01
C ASN A 275 24.06 19.99 -2.14
N GLN A 276 25.28 19.88 -2.65
CA GLN A 276 26.36 19.11 -2.03
C GLN A 276 26.67 19.54 -0.60
N LYS A 277 26.62 20.85 -0.29
CA LYS A 277 26.91 21.37 1.06
C LYS A 277 25.94 20.83 2.11
N LEU A 278 24.66 20.69 1.77
CA LEU A 278 23.65 20.14 2.66
C LEU A 278 23.72 18.61 2.71
N ILE A 279 23.97 17.97 1.57
CA ILE A 279 24.17 16.51 1.48
C ILE A 279 25.36 16.06 2.34
N ASP A 280 26.48 16.78 2.28
CA ASP A 280 27.67 16.50 3.10
C ASP A 280 27.37 16.61 4.59
N LYS A 281 26.54 17.59 5.00
CA LYS A 281 26.08 17.70 6.39
C LYS A 281 25.23 16.49 6.82
N CYS A 282 24.47 15.89 5.89
CA CYS A 282 23.66 14.72 6.18
C CYS A 282 24.47 13.43 6.31
N SER A 283 25.74 13.40 5.85
CA SER A 283 26.62 12.24 6.03
C SER A 283 26.90 11.91 7.50
N TYR A 284 26.78 12.91 8.38
CA TYR A 284 26.95 12.77 9.84
C TYR A 284 25.67 12.34 10.57
N LEU A 285 24.54 12.24 9.88
CA LEU A 285 23.27 11.85 10.47
C LEU A 285 23.10 10.33 10.42
N SER A 286 22.57 9.76 11.50
CA SER A 286 22.03 8.39 11.49
C SER A 286 20.88 8.25 10.49
N GLN A 287 20.56 7.02 10.09
CA GLN A 287 19.45 6.78 9.16
C GLN A 287 18.11 7.30 9.72
N LYS A 288 17.83 7.09 11.02
CA LYS A 288 16.67 7.64 11.72
C LYS A 288 16.61 9.17 11.62
N GLN A 289 17.74 9.85 11.82
CA GLN A 289 17.81 11.32 11.70
C GLN A 289 17.61 11.82 10.27
N LYS A 290 18.05 11.06 9.25
CA LYS A 290 17.76 11.39 7.85
C LYS A 290 16.27 11.28 7.55
N TYR A 291 15.59 10.26 8.07
CA TYR A 291 14.13 10.17 7.95
C TYR A 291 13.42 11.29 8.70
N GLN A 292 13.83 11.63 9.93
CA GLN A 292 13.28 12.79 10.65
C GLN A 292 13.45 14.10 9.85
N LEU A 293 14.62 14.30 9.23
CA LEU A 293 14.85 15.46 8.37
C LEU A 293 13.91 15.47 7.15
N GLY A 294 13.73 14.33 6.49
CA GLY A 294 12.80 14.18 5.37
C GLY A 294 11.36 14.46 5.77
N GLU A 295 10.93 13.93 6.92
CA GLU A 295 9.61 14.15 7.50
C GLU A 295 9.34 15.65 7.74
N ILE A 296 10.29 16.36 8.34
CA ILE A 296 10.17 17.79 8.63
C ILE A 296 10.07 18.62 7.34
N ILE A 297 10.74 18.22 6.26
CA ILE A 297 10.79 18.97 5.01
C ILE A 297 9.56 18.70 4.13
N PHE A 298 9.20 17.43 3.94
CA PHE A 298 8.12 17.03 3.01
C PHE A 298 6.76 16.93 3.66
N ALA A 299 6.71 16.69 4.98
CA ALA A 299 5.47 16.48 5.72
C ALA A 299 4.53 15.50 4.98
N GLU A 300 5.04 14.31 4.65
CA GLU A 300 4.25 13.25 4.03
C GLU A 300 3.01 12.95 4.87
N LYS A 301 1.84 12.78 4.25
CA LYS A 301 0.56 12.60 4.98
C LYS A 301 0.51 11.30 5.77
N ASN A 302 1.14 10.26 5.22
CA ASN A 302 1.10 8.90 5.75
C ASN A 302 2.50 8.29 5.70
N PHE A 303 2.81 7.41 6.64
CA PHE A 303 3.96 6.54 6.63
C PHE A 303 3.53 5.14 6.19
N ALA A 304 3.77 4.82 4.91
CA ALA A 304 3.65 3.48 4.37
C ALA A 304 5.02 2.80 4.39
N PHE A 305 5.16 1.67 5.07
CA PHE A 305 6.47 1.03 5.27
C PHE A 305 6.38 -0.48 5.51
N PHE A 306 7.51 -1.15 5.32
CA PHE A 306 7.66 -2.58 5.54
C PHE A 306 8.46 -2.84 6.81
N THR A 307 8.06 -3.85 7.56
CA THR A 307 8.70 -4.29 8.80
C THR A 307 8.73 -5.82 8.90
N ALA A 308 9.60 -6.37 9.73
CA ALA A 308 9.68 -7.81 9.99
C ALA A 308 10.20 -8.11 11.39
N LYS A 309 10.03 -9.35 11.85
CA LYS A 309 10.61 -9.82 13.13
C LYS A 309 12.12 -9.93 13.11
N ILE A 310 12.71 -10.15 11.94
CA ILE A 310 14.15 -10.21 11.75
C ILE A 310 14.63 -9.00 10.97
N ASN A 311 15.82 -8.52 11.34
CA ASN A 311 16.53 -7.53 10.54
C ASN A 311 17.20 -8.25 9.36
N PHE A 312 16.57 -8.21 8.18
CA PHE A 312 17.18 -8.73 6.97
C PHE A 312 18.44 -7.91 6.67
N GLN A 313 19.62 -8.54 6.70
CA GLN A 313 20.90 -7.87 6.45
C GLN A 313 21.11 -7.38 5.01
N LYS A 314 20.06 -7.40 4.18
CA LYS A 314 20.09 -7.04 2.77
C LYS A 314 18.72 -6.55 2.32
N PRO A 315 18.65 -5.37 1.71
CA PRO A 315 18.02 -5.23 0.41
C PRO A 315 19.10 -5.30 -0.67
N ILE A 316 18.78 -5.90 -1.82
CA ILE A 316 19.68 -5.86 -2.99
C ILE A 316 19.84 -4.42 -3.51
N PHE A 317 18.82 -3.57 -3.29
CA PHE A 317 18.80 -2.19 -3.75
C PHE A 317 18.58 -1.22 -2.60
N SER A 318 19.45 -0.21 -2.54
CA SER A 318 19.21 1.01 -1.76
C SER A 318 18.00 1.78 -2.29
N ASP A 319 17.45 2.64 -1.43
CA ASP A 319 16.38 3.57 -1.78
C ASP A 319 16.77 4.46 -2.99
N GLU A 320 18.05 4.85 -3.06
CA GLU A 320 18.61 5.61 -4.19
C GLU A 320 18.61 4.78 -5.49
N GLU A 321 19.00 3.50 -5.44
CA GLU A 321 19.04 2.62 -6.60
C GLU A 321 17.65 2.34 -7.16
N LEU A 322 16.67 2.03 -6.32
CA LEU A 322 15.28 1.80 -6.75
C LEU A 322 14.65 3.03 -7.39
N SER A 323 14.97 4.21 -6.87
CA SER A 323 14.44 5.48 -7.39
C SER A 323 15.00 5.88 -8.77
N LYS A 324 16.04 5.18 -9.24
CA LYS A 324 16.63 5.34 -10.58
C LYS A 324 16.18 4.23 -11.53
N LYS A 325 15.51 3.22 -10.99
CA LYS A 325 15.28 1.92 -11.59
C LYS A 325 13.92 1.89 -12.27
N LYS A 326 13.85 1.56 -13.56
CA LYS A 326 12.57 1.36 -14.26
C LYS A 326 12.00 0.01 -13.87
N ILE A 327 10.96 0.01 -13.04
CA ILE A 327 10.29 -1.22 -12.61
C ILE A 327 9.09 -1.50 -13.52
N LEU A 328 9.19 -2.49 -14.39
CA LEU A 328 8.06 -3.01 -15.16
C LEU A 328 7.45 -4.17 -14.38
N VAL A 329 6.15 -4.12 -14.08
CA VAL A 329 5.43 -5.28 -13.53
C VAL A 329 4.31 -5.68 -14.48
N SER A 330 4.35 -6.93 -14.97
CA SER A 330 3.28 -7.43 -15.83
C SER A 330 1.99 -7.68 -15.06
N LYS A 331 0.84 -7.57 -15.75
CA LYS A 331 -0.53 -7.71 -15.19
C LYS A 331 -0.78 -9.05 -14.47
N PHE A 332 0.08 -10.04 -14.68
CA PHE A 332 0.00 -11.38 -14.07
C PHE A 332 1.17 -11.71 -13.14
N ASN A 333 1.96 -10.72 -12.70
CA ASN A 333 3.13 -10.89 -11.81
C ASN A 333 4.25 -11.75 -12.43
N LYS A 334 4.26 -11.88 -13.76
CA LYS A 334 5.14 -12.80 -14.48
C LYS A 334 6.48 -12.21 -14.87
N LEU A 335 6.60 -10.88 -14.82
CA LEU A 335 7.82 -10.16 -15.16
C LEU A 335 7.98 -8.98 -14.21
N ILE A 336 9.07 -8.95 -13.44
CA ILE A 336 9.57 -7.72 -12.81
C ILE A 336 10.94 -7.43 -13.41
N GLN A 337 10.97 -6.46 -14.31
CA GLN A 337 12.22 -5.93 -14.86
C GLN A 337 12.56 -4.66 -14.12
N ILE A 338 13.83 -4.52 -13.76
CA ILE A 338 14.39 -3.37 -13.09
C ILE A 338 15.59 -2.86 -13.90
N ASP A 339 15.39 -1.79 -14.67
CA ASP A 339 16.31 -1.35 -15.74
C ASP A 339 16.50 -2.43 -16.81
N ASP A 340 17.74 -2.86 -17.08
CA ASP A 340 18.06 -3.94 -18.03
C ASP A 340 18.07 -5.32 -17.36
N GLU A 341 17.91 -5.39 -16.03
CA GLU A 341 17.93 -6.63 -15.26
C GLU A 341 16.50 -7.15 -15.01
N ILE A 342 16.21 -8.36 -15.46
CA ILE A 342 14.94 -9.03 -15.13
C ILE A 342 15.13 -9.82 -13.83
N LEU A 343 14.31 -9.52 -12.83
CA LEU A 343 14.49 -10.03 -11.46
C LEU A 343 13.41 -11.02 -11.05
N ILE A 344 12.23 -10.97 -11.67
CA ILE A 344 11.19 -11.97 -11.45
C ILE A 344 10.65 -12.39 -12.80
N THR A 345 10.89 -13.64 -13.20
CA THR A 345 10.13 -14.29 -14.26
C THR A 345 9.48 -15.54 -13.70
N ASN A 346 8.16 -15.64 -13.76
CA ASN A 346 7.51 -16.92 -13.51
C ASN A 346 6.60 -17.27 -14.68
N PRO A 347 6.99 -18.27 -15.51
CA PRO A 347 6.05 -18.83 -16.47
C PRO A 347 5.42 -20.12 -15.93
N LEU A 348 6.22 -21.12 -15.52
CA LEU A 348 5.76 -22.51 -15.50
C LEU A 348 6.71 -23.42 -14.69
N GLY A 349 7.16 -23.06 -13.48
CA GLY A 349 7.88 -23.98 -12.58
C GLY A 349 9.20 -24.62 -13.08
N ASN A 350 9.62 -24.36 -14.32
CA ASN A 350 10.89 -24.71 -14.92
C ASN A 350 11.62 -23.40 -15.14
N GLY A 351 12.61 -23.11 -14.31
CA GLY A 351 13.37 -21.86 -14.34
C GLY A 351 13.93 -21.59 -15.74
N MET A 352 13.37 -20.60 -16.42
CA MET A 352 13.99 -19.98 -17.59
C MET A 352 14.63 -18.67 -17.14
N GLN A 353 15.96 -18.67 -17.07
CA GLN A 353 16.76 -17.45 -16.94
C GLN A 353 16.80 -16.75 -18.30
N PHE A 354 16.49 -15.46 -18.30
CA PHE A 354 16.69 -14.59 -19.47
C PHE A 354 18.14 -14.07 -19.44
N THR A 355 18.81 -14.06 -20.59
CA THR A 355 20.13 -13.45 -20.78
C THR A 355 19.99 -12.03 -21.32
N GLU A 356 20.98 -11.15 -21.12
CA GLU A 356 20.98 -9.79 -21.70
C GLU A 356 20.69 -9.79 -23.21
N GLU A 357 21.24 -10.76 -23.94
CA GLU A 357 21.05 -10.92 -25.39
C GLU A 357 19.59 -11.19 -25.78
N SER A 358 18.86 -11.97 -24.98
CA SER A 358 17.46 -12.32 -25.28
C SER A 358 16.50 -11.12 -25.10
N ILE A 359 16.92 -10.12 -24.34
CA ILE A 359 16.15 -8.89 -24.03
C ILE A 359 16.41 -7.81 -25.08
N VAL A 360 17.67 -7.63 -25.50
CA VAL A 360 18.03 -6.75 -26.62
C VAL A 360 17.26 -7.15 -27.88
N ILE A 361 17.11 -8.46 -28.10
CA ILE A 361 16.33 -9.01 -29.21
C ILE A 361 14.84 -8.68 -29.07
N TYR A 362 14.24 -8.75 -27.88
CA TYR A 362 12.83 -8.36 -27.67
C TYR A 362 12.59 -6.88 -28.00
N ASN A 363 13.39 -5.98 -27.42
CA ASN A 363 13.24 -4.53 -27.62
C ASN A 363 13.47 -4.14 -29.09
N ALA A 364 14.52 -4.68 -29.73
CA ALA A 364 14.79 -4.43 -31.14
C ALA A 364 13.70 -4.94 -32.07
N LEU A 365 13.05 -6.06 -31.74
CA LEU A 365 11.96 -6.64 -32.53
C LEU A 365 10.62 -5.93 -32.28
N PHE A 366 10.35 -5.47 -31.05
CA PHE A 366 9.17 -4.67 -30.72
C PHE A 366 9.19 -3.32 -31.45
N ASP A 367 10.35 -2.63 -31.44
CA ASP A 367 10.55 -1.35 -32.13
C ASP A 367 10.49 -1.49 -33.67
N SER A 368 10.73 -2.69 -34.21
CA SER A 368 10.69 -2.95 -35.66
C SER A 368 9.29 -3.03 -36.26
N GLY A 369 8.24 -3.13 -35.43
CA GLY A 369 6.85 -3.24 -35.87
C GLY A 369 6.49 -4.54 -36.60
N ASN A 370 7.42 -5.49 -36.74
CA ASN A 370 7.16 -6.77 -37.41
C ASN A 370 6.87 -7.88 -36.39
N ILE A 371 5.61 -7.94 -35.95
CA ILE A 371 5.08 -8.93 -34.98
C ILE A 371 5.36 -10.38 -35.41
N SER A 372 5.41 -10.66 -36.72
CA SER A 372 5.65 -12.03 -37.21
C SER A 372 7.09 -12.49 -36.97
N ASP A 373 8.07 -11.59 -37.13
CA ASP A 373 9.48 -11.88 -36.85
C ASP A 373 9.75 -11.94 -35.34
N LEU A 374 9.04 -11.12 -34.55
CA LEU A 374 9.04 -11.20 -33.09
C LEU A 374 8.61 -12.60 -32.61
N ILE A 375 7.47 -13.10 -33.10
CA ILE A 375 6.93 -14.42 -32.73
C ILE A 375 7.89 -15.56 -33.12
N ILE A 376 8.46 -15.51 -34.33
CA ILE A 376 9.33 -16.59 -34.83
C ILE A 376 10.65 -16.63 -34.06
N ASN A 377 11.24 -15.47 -33.77
CA ASN A 377 12.50 -15.39 -33.05
C ASN A 377 12.34 -15.74 -31.57
N PHE A 378 11.25 -15.32 -30.92
CA PHE A 378 10.94 -15.74 -29.54
C PHE A 378 10.71 -17.24 -29.43
N ALA A 379 9.92 -17.82 -30.35
CA ALA A 379 9.67 -19.26 -30.39
C ALA A 379 10.98 -20.06 -30.48
N LYS A 380 11.92 -19.61 -31.32
CA LYS A 380 13.23 -20.26 -31.48
C LYS A 380 14.13 -20.07 -30.26
N MET A 381 14.15 -18.86 -29.69
CA MET A 381 15.05 -18.50 -28.59
C MET A 381 14.71 -19.23 -27.28
N PHE A 382 13.43 -19.50 -27.06
CA PHE A 382 12.95 -20.13 -25.82
C PHE A 382 12.38 -21.54 -26.02
N GLY A 383 12.54 -22.13 -27.21
CA GLY A 383 11.99 -23.45 -27.53
C GLY A 383 10.47 -23.54 -27.40
N MET A 384 9.78 -22.41 -27.50
CA MET A 384 8.32 -22.31 -27.38
C MET A 384 7.66 -22.60 -28.73
N ASN A 385 6.48 -23.24 -28.69
CA ASN A 385 5.66 -23.36 -29.89
C ASN A 385 4.91 -22.05 -30.20
N TYR A 386 4.42 -21.92 -31.43
CA TYR A 386 3.77 -20.70 -31.92
C TYR A 386 2.62 -20.20 -31.02
N LEU A 387 1.81 -21.10 -30.46
CA LEU A 387 0.70 -20.75 -29.57
C LEU A 387 1.17 -20.27 -28.19
N GLN A 388 2.21 -20.92 -27.64
CA GLN A 388 2.86 -20.47 -26.40
C GLN A 388 3.46 -19.07 -26.58
N THR A 389 4.11 -18.83 -27.71
CA THR A 389 4.72 -17.53 -28.03
C THR A 389 3.67 -16.43 -28.24
N LEU A 390 2.56 -16.73 -28.93
CA LEU A 390 1.45 -15.79 -29.09
C LEU A 390 0.77 -15.45 -27.76
N GLY A 391 0.59 -16.44 -26.88
CA GLY A 391 0.09 -16.22 -25.53
C GLY A 391 1.01 -15.29 -24.73
N PHE A 392 2.31 -15.55 -24.80
CA PHE A 392 3.34 -14.76 -24.12
C PHE A 392 3.44 -13.31 -24.64
N ILE A 393 3.39 -13.11 -25.97
CA ILE A 393 3.43 -11.76 -26.57
C ILE A 393 2.18 -10.96 -26.23
N ARG A 394 0.99 -11.58 -26.26
CA ARG A 394 -0.23 -10.92 -25.78
C ARG A 394 -0.15 -10.53 -24.31
N GLU A 395 0.48 -11.35 -23.47
CA GLU A 395 0.73 -11.01 -22.06
C GLU A 395 1.67 -9.82 -21.87
N LEU A 396 2.69 -9.70 -22.73
CA LEU A 396 3.63 -8.56 -22.71
C LEU A 396 3.02 -7.26 -23.25
N GLU A 397 2.22 -7.33 -24.32
CA GLU A 397 1.46 -6.19 -24.84
C GLU A 397 0.44 -5.67 -23.81
N SER A 398 -0.01 -6.54 -22.90
CA SER A 398 -0.92 -6.22 -21.80
C SER A 398 -0.22 -5.73 -20.52
N ALA A 399 1.10 -5.68 -20.49
CA ALA A 399 1.87 -5.25 -19.32
C ALA A 399 1.76 -3.73 -19.15
N CYS A 400 1.37 -3.28 -17.95
CA CYS A 400 1.39 -1.87 -17.61
C CYS A 400 2.84 -1.41 -17.46
N ILE A 401 3.27 -0.47 -18.29
CA ILE A 401 4.52 0.26 -18.07
C ILE A 401 4.27 1.20 -16.89
N LEU A 402 4.72 0.81 -15.69
CA LEU A 402 4.70 1.68 -14.53
C LEU A 402 5.90 2.62 -14.61
N PHE A 403 5.62 3.90 -14.77
CA PHE A 403 6.62 4.96 -14.65
C PHE A 403 6.68 5.47 -13.19
N PHE A 404 7.86 5.28 -12.59
CA PHE A 404 8.45 5.88 -11.38
C PHE A 404 7.92 5.47 -9.99
N ILE A 405 8.80 4.84 -9.20
CA ILE A 405 8.87 4.98 -7.73
C ILE A 405 9.67 6.23 -7.41
#